data_AF-A0A8H7KLQ6-F1
#
_entry.id   AF-A0A8H7KLQ6-F1
#
_cell.length_a   1.000
_cell.length_b   1.000
_cell.length_c   1.000
_cell.angle_alpha   90.00
_cell.angle_beta   90.00
_cell.angle_gamma   90.00
#
_symmetry.space_group_name_H-M   'P 1'
#
loop_
_entity.id
_entity.type
_entity.pdbx_description
1 polymer ?
#
loop_
_entity_poly.entity_id
_entity_poly.type
_entity_poly.pdbx_seq_one_letter_code
_entity_poly.pdbx_strand_id
1 'polypeptide(L)'
;MRWSEEVLLIREEMRRIQTFFLWHARWWDEQGHRNPDLSVEDAEGIAAYAARQSSIRMAMAHSFDILWREGWPSIGGKGIGANHAILELE
;
A
#
# COMPACT_ATOMS: atom_id res chain seq x y z
N MET A 1 11.35 -8.74 26.16
CA MET A 1 9.90 -8.86 25.86
C MET A 1 9.76 -9.03 24.36
N ARG A 2 9.33 -10.20 23.88
CA ARG A 2 9.21 -10.50 22.44
C ARG A 2 8.00 -9.81 21.78
N TRP A 3 6.94 -9.60 22.56
CA TRP A 3 5.70 -8.95 22.11
C TRP A 3 5.90 -7.53 21.57
N SER A 4 6.74 -6.72 22.22
CA SER A 4 7.00 -5.35 21.76
C SER A 4 7.72 -5.31 20.40
N GLU A 5 8.59 -6.28 20.13
CA GLU A 5 9.28 -6.42 18.84
C GLU A 5 8.28 -6.83 17.75
N GLU A 6 7.38 -7.77 18.05
CA GLU A 6 6.33 -8.19 17.13
C GLU A 6 5.39 -7.04 16.74
N VAL A 7 5.02 -6.17 17.69
CA VAL A 7 4.20 -4.97 17.38
C VAL A 7 4.96 -3.99 16.45
N LEU A 8 6.26 -3.78 16.68
CA LEU A 8 7.07 -2.93 15.81
C LEU A 8 7.22 -3.51 14.40
N LEU A 9 7.41 -4.84 14.29
CA LEU A 9 7.48 -5.53 13.01
C LEU A 9 6.18 -5.40 12.21
N ILE A 10 5.02 -5.54 12.85
CA ILE A 10 3.73 -5.36 12.19
C ILE A 10 3.56 -3.92 11.68
N ARG A 11 3.95 -2.90 12.47
CA ARG A 11 3.90 -1.49 12.02
C ARG A 11 4.79 -1.25 10.79
N GLU A 12 5.98 -1.82 10.79
CA GLU A 12 6.88 -1.71 9.64
C GLU A 12 6.32 -2.43 8.41
N GLU A 13 5.70 -3.61 8.59
CA GLU A 13 5.08 -4.34 7.48
C GLU A 13 3.90 -3.57 6.89
N MET A 14 3.08 -2.93 7.73
CA MET A 14 2.01 -2.04 7.28
C MET A 14 2.57 -0.91 6.39
N ARG A 15 3.61 -0.22 6.86
CA ARG A 15 4.28 0.84 6.08
C ARG A 15 4.86 0.31 4.76
N ARG A 16 5.48 -0.87 4.77
CA ARG A 16 6.05 -1.51 3.57
C ARG A 16 4.99 -1.87 2.55
N ILE A 17 3.86 -2.42 2.98
CA ILE A 17 2.74 -2.77 2.10
C ILE A 17 2.19 -1.54 1.38
N GLN A 18 1.98 -0.42 2.10
CA GLN A 18 1.57 0.84 1.46
C GLN A 18 2.60 1.32 0.43
N THR A 19 3.88 1.33 0.81
CA THR A 19 4.98 1.75 -0.07
C THR A 19 5.04 0.88 -1.32
N PHE A 20 4.88 -0.43 -1.16
CA PHE A 20 4.86 -1.40 -2.26
C PHE A 20 3.71 -1.14 -3.23
N PHE A 21 2.49 -0.92 -2.75
CA PHE A 21 1.36 -0.65 -3.64
C PHE A 21 1.55 0.64 -4.45
N LEU A 22 2.04 1.71 -3.82
CA LEU A 22 2.30 2.97 -4.51
C LEU A 22 3.42 2.84 -5.55
N TRP A 23 4.50 2.13 -5.20
CA TRP A 23 5.57 1.84 -6.15
C TRP A 23 5.07 0.99 -7.32
N HIS A 24 4.30 -0.06 -7.03
CA HIS A 24 3.83 -0.99 -8.05
C HIS A 24 2.77 -0.37 -8.96
N ALA A 25 1.97 0.59 -8.46
CA ALA A 25 1.08 1.39 -9.29
C ALA A 25 1.87 2.15 -10.37
N ARG A 26 2.92 2.88 -9.99
CA ARG A 26 3.81 3.57 -10.93
C ARG A 26 4.50 2.61 -11.90
N TRP A 27 4.94 1.45 -11.40
CA TRP A 27 5.53 0.43 -12.24
C TRP A 27 4.57 -0.04 -13.34
N TRP A 28 3.27 -0.18 -13.04
CA TRP A 28 2.25 -0.50 -14.03
C TRP A 28 2.10 0.60 -15.08
N ASP A 29 2.07 1.87 -14.68
CA ASP A 29 1.98 2.99 -15.62
C ASP A 29 3.17 3.01 -16.61
N GLU A 30 4.37 2.66 -16.14
CA GLU A 30 5.55 2.47 -16.97
C GLU A 30 5.41 1.27 -17.93
N GLN A 31 4.71 0.20 -17.54
CA GLN A 31 4.53 -0.98 -18.40
C GLN A 31 3.62 -0.69 -19.60
N GLY A 32 2.66 0.23 -19.47
CA GLY A 32 1.73 0.59 -20.54
C GLY A 32 2.42 1.10 -21.81
N HIS A 33 3.66 1.60 -21.69
CA HIS A 33 4.40 2.23 -22.79
C HIS A 33 5.71 1.50 -23.12
N ARG A 34 5.93 0.30 -22.56
CA ARG A 34 7.24 -0.35 -22.59
C ARG A 34 7.63 -0.93 -23.96
N ASN A 35 6.65 -1.26 -24.80
CA ASN A 35 6.91 -1.85 -26.11
C ASN A 35 6.43 -0.92 -27.24
N PRO A 36 7.34 -0.20 -27.91
CA PRO A 36 6.98 0.71 -29.00
C PRO A 36 6.66 0.00 -30.32
N ASP A 37 7.00 -1.29 -30.46
CA ASP A 37 6.89 -2.03 -31.74
C ASP A 37 5.52 -2.72 -31.92
N LEU A 38 4.55 -2.39 -31.07
CA LEU A 38 3.21 -2.96 -31.10
C LEU A 38 2.32 -2.33 -32.19
N SER A 39 1.31 -3.08 -32.64
CA SER A 39 0.19 -2.49 -33.36
C SER A 39 -0.49 -1.43 -32.50
N VAL A 40 -1.22 -0.50 -33.13
CA VAL A 40 -1.94 0.56 -32.39
C VAL A 40 -2.96 -0.06 -31.44
N GLU A 41 -3.65 -1.10 -31.89
CA GLU A 41 -4.67 -1.84 -31.14
C GLU A 41 -4.06 -2.55 -29.92
N ASP A 42 -2.92 -3.23 -30.10
CA ASP A 42 -2.22 -3.90 -28.99
C ASP A 42 -1.65 -2.90 -27.99
N ALA A 43 -1.10 -1.78 -28.47
CA ALA A 43 -0.59 -0.70 -27.63
C ALA A 43 -1.71 -0.08 -26.77
N GLU A 44 -2.87 0.18 -27.37
CA GLU A 44 -4.04 0.70 -26.65
C GLU A 44 -4.51 -0.31 -25.58
N GLY A 45 -4.61 -1.59 -25.93
CA GLY A 45 -5.03 -2.64 -25.00
C GLY A 45 -4.07 -2.79 -23.80
N ILE A 46 -2.76 -2.77 -24.07
CA ILE A 46 -1.72 -2.86 -23.02
C ILE A 46 -1.74 -1.62 -22.13
N ALA A 47 -1.85 -0.42 -22.70
CA ALA A 47 -1.94 0.81 -21.93
C ALA A 47 -3.20 0.83 -21.04
N ALA A 48 -4.36 0.43 -21.57
CA ALA A 48 -5.60 0.34 -20.81
C ALA A 48 -5.50 -0.68 -19.67
N TYR A 49 -4.91 -1.85 -19.93
CA TYR A 49 -4.69 -2.86 -18.90
C TYR A 49 -3.74 -2.38 -17.81
N ALA A 50 -2.61 -1.78 -18.19
CA ALA A 50 -1.64 -1.19 -17.27
C ALA A 50 -2.28 -0.13 -16.37
N ALA A 51 -3.03 0.82 -16.95
CA ALA A 51 -3.76 1.85 -16.20
C ALA A 51 -4.77 1.24 -15.22
N ARG A 52 -5.49 0.19 -15.64
CA ARG A 52 -6.41 -0.57 -14.76
C ARG A 52 -5.66 -1.21 -13.60
N GLN A 53 -4.50 -1.81 -13.85
CA GLN A 53 -3.69 -2.42 -12.80
C GLN A 53 -3.17 -1.36 -11.82
N SER A 54 -2.66 -0.22 -12.30
CA SER A 54 -2.21 0.91 -11.48
C SER A 54 -3.32 1.39 -10.54
N SER A 55 -4.52 1.65 -11.08
CA SER A 55 -5.70 2.05 -10.31
C SER A 55 -6.07 1.05 -9.20
N ILE A 56 -5.99 -0.26 -9.47
CA ILE A 56 -6.25 -1.29 -8.46
C ILE A 56 -5.22 -1.21 -7.31
N ARG A 57 -3.94 -0.96 -7.60
CA ARG A 57 -2.91 -0.85 -6.55
C ARG A 57 -3.11 0.40 -5.71
N MET A 58 -3.47 1.52 -6.33
CA MET A 58 -3.85 2.73 -5.61
C MET A 58 -5.06 2.51 -4.69
N ALA A 59 -6.10 1.82 -5.19
CA ALA A 59 -7.29 1.49 -4.40
C ALA A 59 -6.97 0.56 -3.22
N MET A 60 -6.06 -0.40 -3.39
CA MET A 60 -5.56 -1.24 -2.30
C MET A 60 -4.82 -0.39 -1.26
N ALA A 61 -3.88 0.46 -1.68
CA ALA A 61 -3.14 1.34 -0.78
C ALA A 61 -4.08 2.19 0.09
N HIS A 62 -5.09 2.81 -0.54
CA HIS A 62 -6.11 3.61 0.13
C HIS A 62 -6.96 2.78 1.11
N SER A 63 -7.44 1.61 0.68
CA SER A 63 -8.25 0.72 1.52
C SER A 63 -7.49 0.28 2.78
N PHE A 64 -6.21 -0.06 2.64
CA PHE A 64 -5.36 -0.44 3.78
C PHE A 64 -5.05 0.75 4.69
N ASP A 65 -4.81 1.95 4.15
CA ASP A 65 -4.60 3.15 4.95
C ASP A 65 -5.82 3.48 5.82
N ILE A 66 -7.03 3.47 5.24
CA ILE A 66 -8.28 3.64 5.99
C ILE A 66 -8.42 2.55 7.05
N LEU A 67 -8.32 1.27 6.66
CA LEU A 67 -8.51 0.14 7.57
C LEU A 67 -7.59 0.25 8.80
N TRP A 68 -6.33 0.63 8.60
CA TRP A 68 -5.37 0.73 9.68
C TRP A 68 -5.55 1.98 10.53
N ARG A 69 -5.91 3.13 9.94
CA ARG A 69 -6.21 4.36 10.69
C ARG A 69 -7.48 4.23 11.53
N GLU A 70 -8.49 3.53 11.04
CA GLU A 70 -9.75 3.30 11.76
C GLU A 70 -9.64 2.15 12.77
N GLY A 71 -8.93 1.08 12.40
CA GLY A 71 -8.74 -0.09 13.25
C GLY A 71 -7.80 0.17 14.43
N TRP A 72 -6.76 0.98 14.27
CA TRP A 72 -5.75 1.21 15.30
C TRP A 72 -6.29 1.86 16.59
N PRO A 73 -7.12 2.92 16.54
CA PRO A 73 -7.77 3.50 17.72
C PRO A 73 -8.64 2.49 18.50
N SER A 74 -9.28 1.55 17.80
CA SER A 74 -10.10 0.51 18.44
C SER A 74 -9.26 -0.49 19.27
N ILE A 75 -7.98 -0.64 18.93
CA ILE A 75 -7.01 -1.49 19.64
C ILE A 75 -6.37 -0.70 20.81
N GLY A 76 -6.09 0.60 20.61
CA GLY A 76 -5.47 1.48 21.59
C GLY A 76 -6.28 1.69 22.88
N GLY A 77 -7.61 1.57 22.83
CA GLY A 77 -8.47 1.67 24.01
C GLY A 77 -8.58 0.41 24.88
N LYS A 78 -8.10 -0.75 24.40
CA LYS A 78 -8.30 -2.06 25.08
C LYS A 78 -7.05 -2.94 25.17
N GLY A 79 -5.89 -2.45 24.72
CA GLY A 79 -4.66 -3.24 24.59
C GLY A 79 -3.43 -2.66 25.30
N ILE A 80 -2.45 -3.54 25.57
CA ILE A 80 -1.13 -3.22 26.13
C ILE A 80 -0.37 -2.34 25.12
N GLY A 81 -0.44 -1.02 25.29
CA GLY A 81 0.11 -0.04 24.35
C GLY A 81 -0.50 1.36 24.45
N ALA A 82 -1.61 1.50 25.18
CA ALA A 82 -2.34 2.77 25.37
C ALA A 82 -1.50 3.94 25.93
N ASN A 83 -0.37 3.67 26.59
CA ASN A 83 0.42 4.67 27.33
C ASN A 83 1.90 4.76 26.93
N HIS A 84 2.33 4.18 25.80
CA HIS A 84 3.71 4.37 25.36
C HIS A 84 3.80 5.43 24.27
N ALA A 85 4.57 6.49 24.56
CA ALA A 85 4.95 7.63 23.73
C ALA A 85 5.68 7.27 22.41
N ILE A 86 5.47 6.07 21.85
CA ILE A 86 5.99 5.60 20.56
C ILE A 86 4.92 5.83 19.45
N LEU A 87 3.91 6.65 19.73
CA LEU A 87 2.69 6.82 18.93
C LEU A 87 2.55 8.20 18.29
N GLU A 88 3.57 9.06 18.34
CA GLU A 88 3.56 10.26 17.49
C GLU A 88 3.94 9.86 16.07
N LEU A 89 2.94 9.90 15.18
CA LEU A 89 3.11 9.86 13.74
C LEU A 89 3.36 11.30 13.29
N GLU A 90 4.60 11.61 12.92
CA GLU A 90 4.88 12.66 11.92
C GLU A 90 4.54 12.13 10.51
#